data_AF-A0A0G4KCA7-F1
#
_entry.id   AF-A0A0G4KCA7-F1
#
_cell.length_a   1.000
_cell.length_b   1.000
_cell.length_c   1.000
_cell.angle_alpha   90.00
_cell.angle_beta   90.00
_cell.angle_gamma   90.00
#
_symmetry.space_group_name_H-M   'P 1'
#
loop_
_entity.id
_entity.type
_entity.pdbx_description
1 polymer ?
#
loop_
_entity_poly.entity_id
_entity_poly.type
_entity_poly.pdbx_seq_one_letter_code
_entity_poly.pdbx_strand_id
1 'polypeptide(L)'
;MIQSKGVETWATAFHSMLEAVLRDGEDMAVMLAYANVRRQYRRLAHVLEGVTCSRLVAVDAGDNMNTLVLRKARHGTPATDDDDDDSEDEEDRKTETGSSQAGEDDEQTEEEEDKTALEAPHDITMTGMKDWSHFIFGDPLFATVFSRDATDEFLRGFNDAAAGHEADGEGNEPQSKFDSVLIEDKANAHVRLLLYDCYHNITQVVREFYRPRKDSSRHELAARKRLNDILTRLEAIGEPKPTLRRKRSGEMSPAKRAKSEGPEDA
;
A
#
# COMPACT_ATOMS: atom_id res chain seq x y z
N MET A 1 -30.16 20.84 14.62
CA MET A 1 -29.96 19.58 13.89
C MET A 1 -29.31 19.91 12.56
N ILE A 2 -28.03 19.59 12.39
CA ILE A 2 -27.41 19.64 11.06
C ILE A 2 -27.92 18.39 10.33
N GLN A 3 -28.78 18.56 9.34
CA GLN A 3 -29.11 17.47 8.42
C GLN A 3 -27.82 17.12 7.68
N SER A 4 -27.17 16.03 8.08
CA SER A 4 -26.14 15.40 7.27
C SER A 4 -26.83 14.90 6.00
N LYS A 5 -26.73 15.68 4.93
CA LYS A 5 -27.06 15.16 3.60
C LYS A 5 -25.95 14.19 3.24
N GLY A 6 -26.32 12.93 3.01
CA GLY A 6 -25.42 11.96 2.41
C GLY A 6 -24.96 12.42 1.02
N VAL A 7 -23.98 11.72 0.47
CA VAL A 7 -23.48 11.92 -0.90
C VAL A 7 -24.24 11.01 -1.86
N GLU A 8 -24.53 11.52 -3.05
CA GLU A 8 -25.38 10.82 -4.04
C GLU A 8 -24.61 9.76 -4.85
N THR A 9 -23.31 9.98 -5.08
CA THR A 9 -22.46 9.06 -5.84
C THR A 9 -21.19 8.70 -5.08
N TRP A 10 -20.68 7.49 -5.33
CA TRP A 10 -19.39 7.06 -4.79
C TRP A 10 -18.23 7.94 -5.27
N ALA A 11 -18.28 8.42 -6.52
CA ALA A 11 -17.27 9.35 -7.04
C ALA A 11 -17.18 10.64 -6.20
N THR A 12 -18.34 11.19 -5.79
CA THR A 12 -18.42 12.38 -4.91
C THR A 12 -17.95 12.06 -3.50
N ALA A 13 -18.32 10.89 -2.96
CA ALA A 13 -17.88 10.41 -1.66
C ALA A 13 -16.35 10.31 -1.61
N PHE A 14 -15.78 9.59 -2.58
CA PHE A 14 -14.33 9.40 -2.71
C PHE A 14 -13.60 10.71 -2.96
N HIS A 15 -14.14 11.61 -3.79
CA HIS A 15 -13.56 12.95 -3.95
C HIS A 15 -13.43 13.67 -2.62
N SER A 16 -14.49 13.63 -1.82
CA SER A 16 -14.54 14.32 -0.52
C SER A 16 -13.50 13.74 0.44
N MET A 17 -13.37 12.41 0.49
CA MET A 17 -12.34 11.74 1.29
C MET A 17 -10.92 12.10 0.81
N LEU A 18 -10.68 12.06 -0.51
CA LEU A 18 -9.39 12.39 -1.10
C LEU A 18 -9.00 13.86 -0.86
N GLU A 19 -9.92 14.79 -1.05
CA GLU A 19 -9.64 16.21 -0.80
C GLU A 19 -9.45 16.51 0.69
N ALA A 20 -10.14 15.81 1.59
CA ALA A 20 -9.92 15.94 3.02
C ALA A 20 -8.47 15.60 3.38
N VAL A 21 -7.97 14.43 2.96
CA VAL A 21 -6.59 14.03 3.28
C VAL A 21 -5.53 14.90 2.57
N LEU A 22 -5.82 15.39 1.36
CA LEU A 22 -4.93 16.34 0.69
C LEU A 22 -4.85 17.67 1.45
N ARG A 23 -5.97 18.17 1.98
CA ARG A 23 -5.98 19.38 2.81
C ARG A 23 -5.24 19.17 4.12
N ASP A 24 -5.45 18.03 4.79
CA ASP A 24 -4.70 17.68 6.01
C ASP A 24 -3.18 17.67 5.74
N GLY A 25 -2.77 17.15 4.58
CA GLY A 25 -1.38 17.20 4.14
C GLY A 25 -0.87 18.62 3.87
N GLU A 26 -1.67 19.46 3.21
CA GLU A 26 -1.34 20.87 2.94
C GLU A 26 -1.21 21.68 4.23
N ASP A 27 -2.13 21.50 5.18
CA ASP A 27 -2.15 22.15 6.49
C ASP A 27 -0.92 21.77 7.33
N MET A 28 -0.45 20.52 7.21
CA MET A 28 0.78 20.04 7.83
C MET A 28 2.06 20.33 7.03
N ALA A 29 1.96 21.08 5.91
CA ALA A 29 3.06 21.38 5.01
C ALA A 29 3.81 20.13 4.50
N VAL A 30 3.11 18.99 4.37
CA VAL A 30 3.69 17.77 3.82
C VAL A 30 3.96 17.99 2.34
N MET A 31 5.18 17.74 1.87
CA MET A 31 5.52 17.92 0.46
C MET A 31 4.97 16.75 -0.38
N LEU A 32 3.85 16.92 -1.09
CA LEU A 32 3.27 15.89 -1.99
C LEU A 32 3.01 16.45 -3.39
N ALA A 33 2.78 15.55 -4.36
CA ALA A 33 2.41 15.90 -5.72
C ALA A 33 0.92 16.31 -5.85
N TYR A 34 0.43 17.21 -4.99
CA TYR A 34 -0.99 17.59 -4.85
C TYR A 34 -1.68 17.90 -6.19
N ALA A 35 -1.05 18.74 -7.01
CA ALA A 35 -1.59 19.13 -8.31
C ALA A 35 -1.71 17.92 -9.28
N ASN A 36 -0.76 16.98 -9.21
CA ASN A 36 -0.81 15.77 -10.02
C ASN A 36 -1.94 14.85 -9.56
N VAL A 37 -2.04 14.61 -8.24
CA VAL A 37 -3.12 13.78 -7.66
C VAL A 37 -4.49 14.31 -8.08
N ARG A 38 -4.74 15.61 -7.89
CA ARG A 38 -6.01 16.26 -8.27
C ARG A 38 -6.27 16.19 -9.77
N ARG A 39 -5.22 16.29 -10.61
CA ARG A 39 -5.33 16.13 -12.07
C ARG A 39 -5.74 14.70 -12.44
N GLN A 40 -5.08 13.69 -11.88
CA GLN A 40 -5.40 12.28 -12.17
C GLN A 40 -6.81 11.93 -11.71
N TYR A 41 -7.23 12.39 -10.53
CA TYR A 41 -8.60 12.21 -10.05
C TYR A 41 -9.61 12.80 -11.04
N ARG A 42 -9.50 14.08 -11.41
CA ARG A 42 -10.45 14.72 -12.34
C ARG A 42 -10.57 13.98 -13.68
N ARG A 43 -9.45 13.47 -14.19
CA ARG A 43 -9.39 12.75 -15.46
C ARG A 43 -10.08 11.40 -15.39
N LEU A 44 -9.95 10.69 -14.27
CA LEU A 44 -10.40 9.31 -14.11
C LEU A 44 -11.65 9.16 -13.21
N ALA A 45 -12.20 10.27 -12.68
CA ALA A 45 -13.35 10.26 -11.77
C ALA A 45 -14.57 9.53 -12.35
N HIS A 46 -14.78 9.61 -13.66
CA HIS A 46 -15.89 8.93 -14.36
C HIS A 46 -15.90 7.41 -14.15
N VAL A 47 -14.74 6.78 -13.90
CA VAL A 47 -14.65 5.36 -13.60
C VAL A 47 -15.33 5.00 -12.27
N LEU A 48 -15.35 5.93 -11.32
CA LEU A 48 -15.98 5.71 -10.01
C LEU A 48 -17.51 5.77 -10.08
N GLU A 49 -18.08 6.34 -11.14
CA GLU A 49 -19.52 6.33 -11.40
C GLU A 49 -20.04 4.92 -11.77
N GLY A 50 -19.14 3.99 -12.13
CA GLY A 50 -19.48 2.59 -12.33
C GLY A 50 -19.85 1.84 -11.04
N VAL A 51 -19.68 2.46 -9.86
CA VAL A 51 -20.08 1.90 -8.56
C VAL A 51 -21.46 2.45 -8.21
N THR A 52 -22.50 1.62 -8.40
CA THR A 52 -23.89 2.02 -8.15
C THR A 52 -24.44 1.47 -6.84
N CYS A 53 -23.89 0.35 -6.35
CA CYS A 53 -24.33 -0.30 -5.12
C CYS A 53 -23.27 -0.15 -4.02
N SER A 54 -23.58 0.69 -3.02
CA SER A 54 -22.71 0.85 -1.86
C SER A 54 -22.74 -0.37 -0.95
N ARG A 55 -21.56 -0.88 -0.56
CA ARG A 55 -21.39 -2.06 0.30
C ARG A 55 -20.60 -1.68 1.55
N LEU A 56 -20.82 -2.39 2.66
CA LEU A 56 -20.02 -2.19 3.86
C LEU A 56 -18.59 -2.71 3.62
N VAL A 57 -17.60 -1.82 3.70
CA VAL A 57 -16.19 -2.10 3.43
C VAL A 57 -15.39 -1.93 4.72
N ALA A 58 -14.71 -2.99 5.13
CA ALA A 58 -13.69 -2.95 6.18
C ALA A 58 -12.36 -2.51 5.56
N VAL A 59 -12.04 -1.22 5.63
CA VAL A 59 -10.90 -0.63 4.88
C VAL A 59 -9.56 -1.26 5.28
N ASP A 60 -9.38 -1.49 6.57
CA ASP A 60 -8.16 -2.05 7.15
C ASP A 60 -8.31 -3.54 7.52
N ALA A 61 -9.25 -4.26 6.89
CA ALA A 61 -9.33 -5.71 7.06
C ALA A 61 -8.04 -6.38 6.57
N GLY A 62 -7.46 -7.22 7.42
CA GLY A 62 -6.16 -7.86 7.17
C GLY A 62 -4.95 -7.07 7.68
N ASP A 63 -5.14 -5.88 8.25
CA ASP A 63 -4.09 -5.24 9.04
C ASP A 63 -3.94 -5.97 10.39
N ASN A 64 -2.69 -6.19 10.83
CA ASN A 64 -2.38 -6.81 12.13
C ASN A 64 -3.01 -6.02 13.29
N MET A 65 -3.23 -4.71 13.10
CA MET A 65 -3.85 -3.86 14.10
C MET A 65 -5.37 -4.08 14.22
N ASN A 66 -6.04 -4.61 13.19
CA ASN A 66 -7.49 -4.81 13.15
C ASN A 66 -7.88 -6.30 13.20
N THR A 67 -6.92 -7.21 13.03
CA THR A 67 -7.21 -8.66 12.94
C THR A 67 -6.98 -9.36 14.28
N LEU A 68 -7.94 -10.16 14.73
CA LEU A 68 -7.81 -11.06 15.87
C LEU A 68 -7.49 -12.48 15.37
N VAL A 69 -6.44 -13.07 15.94
CA VAL A 69 -6.00 -14.42 15.60
C VAL A 69 -5.90 -15.29 16.85
N LEU A 70 -6.36 -16.53 16.75
CA LEU A 70 -6.11 -17.57 17.72
C LEU A 70 -4.91 -18.39 17.25
N ARG A 71 -3.89 -18.50 18.11
CA ARG A 71 -2.75 -19.39 17.90
C ARG A 71 -2.96 -20.63 18.73
N LYS A 72 -3.06 -21.80 18.11
CA LYS A 72 -3.12 -23.06 18.84
C LYS A 72 -1.71 -23.45 19.25
N ALA A 73 -1.44 -23.47 20.56
CA ALA A 73 -0.20 -24.06 21.07
C ALA A 73 -0.19 -25.54 20.70
N ARG A 74 0.93 -26.04 20.17
CA ARG A 74 1.07 -27.47 19.95
C ARG A 74 1.04 -28.15 21.32
N HIS A 75 0.13 -29.09 21.52
CA HIS A 75 0.23 -30.02 22.65
C HIS A 75 1.57 -30.74 22.53
N GLY A 76 2.53 -30.44 23.41
CA GLY A 76 3.85 -31.03 23.27
C GLY A 76 4.98 -30.60 24.21
N THR A 77 4.76 -29.82 25.27
CA THR A 77 5.70 -29.73 26.39
C THR A 77 4.94 -29.25 27.64
N PRO A 78 5.09 -29.90 28.81
CA PRO A 78 4.58 -29.33 30.05
C PRO A 78 5.33 -28.03 30.30
N ALA A 79 4.60 -26.95 30.61
CA ALA A 79 5.19 -25.78 31.20
C ALA A 79 5.91 -26.22 32.48
N THR A 80 7.23 -26.04 32.53
CA THR A 80 7.89 -25.83 33.80
C THR A 80 7.49 -24.44 34.24
N ASP A 81 6.79 -24.39 35.38
CA ASP A 81 6.62 -23.18 36.16
C ASP A 81 8.02 -22.64 36.47
N ASP A 82 8.41 -21.57 35.80
CA ASP A 82 9.43 -20.65 36.28
C ASP A 82 8.74 -19.29 36.39
N ASP A 83 8.31 -19.02 37.62
CA ASP A 83 8.05 -17.67 38.12
C ASP A 83 9.32 -16.84 37.91
N ASP A 84 9.25 -15.82 37.06
CA ASP A 84 10.10 -14.63 37.17
C ASP A 84 9.20 -13.40 36.97
N ASP A 85 8.68 -12.97 38.12
CA ASP A 85 8.08 -11.68 38.41
C ASP A 85 9.20 -10.64 38.54
N ASP A 86 9.17 -9.61 37.69
CA ASP A 86 9.65 -8.24 37.96
C ASP A 86 9.59 -7.45 36.63
N SER A 87 9.11 -6.22 36.53
CA SER A 87 8.69 -5.24 37.53
C SER A 87 8.00 -4.08 36.79
N GLU A 88 6.94 -3.52 37.37
CA GLU A 88 6.41 -2.20 37.04
C GLU A 88 7.16 -1.13 37.85
N ASP A 89 7.41 -0.01 37.18
CA ASP A 89 7.69 1.36 37.63
C ASP A 89 7.68 1.67 39.15
N GLU A 90 8.69 2.40 39.64
CA GLU A 90 8.49 3.80 40.06
C GLU A 90 9.79 4.56 40.41
N GLU A 91 9.62 5.88 40.40
CA GLU A 91 10.58 6.99 40.48
C GLU A 91 11.35 7.13 41.82
N ASP A 92 12.53 7.76 41.75
CA ASP A 92 12.82 9.12 42.29
C ASP A 92 14.25 9.25 42.86
N ARG A 93 14.94 10.34 42.46
CA ARG A 93 16.06 11.09 43.10
C ARG A 93 17.07 10.33 44.01
N LYS A 94 18.39 10.52 43.91
CA LYS A 94 19.13 11.80 44.01
C LYS A 94 20.67 11.53 44.00
N THR A 95 21.42 12.41 43.33
CA THR A 95 22.76 12.96 43.66
C THR A 95 24.00 12.08 43.97
N GLU A 96 25.06 12.41 43.22
CA GLU A 96 26.43 12.76 43.66
C GLU A 96 27.60 11.77 43.47
N THR A 97 28.52 12.22 42.58
CA THR A 97 30.01 12.17 42.64
C THR A 97 30.76 10.84 42.69
N GLY A 98 31.69 10.65 41.75
CA GLY A 98 32.83 9.76 41.95
C GLY A 98 33.61 9.43 40.66
N SER A 99 34.82 9.94 40.59
CA SER A 99 35.82 9.83 39.51
C SER A 99 36.33 8.41 39.20
N SER A 100 36.93 8.30 38.00
CA SER A 100 38.18 7.59 37.60
C SER A 100 38.18 6.16 37.01
N GLN A 101 38.72 6.12 35.78
CA GLN A 101 39.80 5.26 35.24
C GLN A 101 39.58 3.76 34.88
N ALA A 102 39.70 3.52 33.55
CA ALA A 102 40.70 2.69 32.84
C ALA A 102 40.77 1.14 32.97
N GLY A 103 41.02 0.50 31.81
CA GLY A 103 41.43 -0.91 31.59
C GLY A 103 40.38 -1.67 30.76
N GLU A 104 40.52 -1.88 29.45
CA GLU A 104 41.36 -2.87 28.70
C GLU A 104 40.99 -4.35 28.94
N ASP A 105 41.08 -5.12 27.83
CA ASP A 105 40.91 -6.58 27.61
C ASP A 105 39.49 -6.98 27.13
N ASP A 106 39.21 -7.15 25.82
CA ASP A 106 39.68 -8.13 24.81
C ASP A 106 39.26 -9.58 25.14
N GLU A 107 38.18 -10.04 24.52
CA GLU A 107 37.98 -11.47 24.22
C GLU A 107 36.98 -11.63 23.04
N GLN A 108 37.51 -12.21 21.96
CA GLN A 108 36.78 -12.63 20.77
C GLN A 108 35.84 -13.78 21.12
N THR A 109 34.58 -13.73 20.68
CA THR A 109 33.69 -14.88 20.66
C THR A 109 33.21 -15.11 19.24
N GLU A 110 33.52 -16.29 18.73
CA GLU A 110 33.21 -16.77 17.39
C GLU A 110 31.68 -16.91 17.23
N GLU A 111 31.11 -16.25 16.22
CA GLU A 111 29.71 -16.40 15.83
C GLU A 111 29.53 -17.73 15.08
N GLU A 112 29.10 -18.78 15.80
CA GLU A 112 28.49 -19.95 15.17
C GLU A 112 27.05 -19.62 14.77
N GLU A 113 26.85 -19.26 13.50
CA GLU A 113 25.53 -19.21 12.86
C GLU A 113 24.92 -20.62 12.75
N ASP A 114 24.14 -21.06 13.74
CA ASP A 114 23.24 -22.21 13.56
C ASP A 114 22.01 -21.79 12.76
N LYS A 115 22.15 -21.90 11.44
CA LYS A 115 21.06 -21.89 10.47
C LYS A 115 20.33 -23.25 10.48
N THR A 116 19.51 -23.58 11.48
CA THR A 116 18.46 -24.62 11.28
C THR A 116 17.27 -24.52 12.26
N ALA A 117 16.28 -23.69 11.92
CA ALA A 117 14.89 -23.97 12.32
C ALA A 117 13.92 -23.46 11.25
N LEU A 118 13.56 -24.34 10.33
CA LEU A 118 12.37 -24.18 9.51
C LEU A 118 11.17 -24.20 10.46
N GLU A 119 10.70 -23.02 10.87
CA GLU A 119 9.53 -22.84 11.73
C GLU A 119 8.32 -23.50 11.06
N ALA A 120 7.93 -24.67 11.57
CA ALA A 120 6.76 -25.39 11.10
C ALA A 120 5.49 -24.54 11.32
N PRO A 121 4.48 -24.64 10.43
CA PRO A 121 3.36 -23.71 10.40
C PRO A 121 2.64 -23.66 11.75
N HIS A 122 2.57 -22.46 12.33
CA HIS A 122 1.68 -22.20 13.43
C HIS A 122 0.24 -22.38 12.92
N ASP A 123 -0.57 -23.14 13.66
CA ASP A 123 -2.01 -23.22 13.42
C ASP A 123 -2.65 -21.89 13.90
N ILE A 124 -2.65 -20.90 13.00
CA ILE A 124 -3.17 -19.54 13.21
C ILE A 124 -4.52 -19.46 12.51
N THR A 125 -5.59 -19.27 13.28
CA THR A 125 -6.94 -19.06 12.75
C THR A 125 -7.39 -17.64 13.02
N MET A 126 -7.86 -16.91 12.00
CA MET A 126 -8.52 -15.62 12.19
C MET A 126 -9.85 -15.82 12.91
N THR A 127 -10.02 -15.24 14.10
CA THR A 127 -11.23 -15.40 14.91
C THR A 127 -12.14 -14.18 14.87
N GLY A 128 -11.63 -13.02 14.42
CA GLY A 128 -12.45 -11.82 14.30
C GLY A 128 -11.68 -10.59 13.89
N MET A 129 -12.38 -9.46 13.96
CA MET A 129 -11.84 -8.12 13.73
C MET A 129 -12.09 -7.25 14.97
N LYS A 130 -11.21 -6.29 15.23
CA LYS A 130 -11.34 -5.30 16.32
C LYS A 130 -11.20 -3.90 15.74
N ASP A 131 -12.00 -2.96 16.23
CA ASP A 131 -12.10 -1.58 15.69
C ASP A 131 -12.98 -1.47 14.43
N TRP A 132 -14.16 -0.89 14.63
CA TRP A 132 -15.16 -0.65 13.58
C TRP A 132 -15.13 0.77 13.03
N SER A 133 -14.21 1.61 13.51
CA SER A 133 -14.15 3.04 13.14
C SER A 133 -13.75 3.27 11.68
N HIS A 134 -13.06 2.31 11.06
CA HIS A 134 -12.59 2.39 9.67
C HIS A 134 -13.49 1.60 8.70
N PHE A 135 -14.76 1.39 9.07
CA PHE A 135 -15.75 0.81 8.18
C PHE A 135 -16.47 1.94 7.44
N ILE A 136 -16.62 1.78 6.12
CA ILE A 136 -17.34 2.74 5.28
C ILE A 136 -18.35 2.03 4.39
N PHE A 137 -19.34 2.76 3.89
CA PHE A 137 -20.21 2.29 2.81
C PHE A 137 -19.63 2.78 1.48
N GLY A 138 -19.18 1.86 0.62
CA GLY A 138 -18.52 2.19 -0.63
C GLY A 138 -18.24 1.01 -1.56
N ASP A 139 -17.24 1.18 -2.42
CA ASP A 139 -16.73 0.13 -3.32
C ASP A 139 -15.86 -0.88 -2.54
N PRO A 140 -16.14 -2.20 -2.58
CA PRO A 140 -15.30 -3.21 -1.94
C PRO A 140 -13.82 -3.14 -2.30
N LEU A 141 -13.49 -2.74 -3.55
CA LEU A 141 -12.09 -2.58 -3.97
C LEU A 141 -11.34 -1.50 -3.20
N PHE A 142 -12.04 -0.64 -2.45
CA PHE A 142 -11.44 0.36 -1.57
C PHE A 142 -10.72 -0.26 -0.37
N ALA A 143 -11.00 -1.52 0.01
CA ALA A 143 -10.26 -2.18 1.08
C ALA A 143 -8.76 -2.30 0.74
N THR A 144 -7.90 -1.97 1.72
CA THR A 144 -6.44 -1.90 1.54
C THR A 144 -5.83 -3.22 1.12
N VAL A 145 -6.40 -4.35 1.52
CA VAL A 145 -5.97 -5.70 1.13
C VAL A 145 -5.88 -5.88 -0.39
N PHE A 146 -6.81 -5.30 -1.16
CA PHE A 146 -6.78 -5.38 -2.62
C PHE A 146 -5.62 -4.62 -3.25
N SER A 147 -5.13 -3.58 -2.56
CA SER A 147 -3.98 -2.80 -2.97
C SER A 147 -2.68 -3.48 -2.53
N ARG A 148 -2.62 -4.09 -1.35
CA ARG A 148 -1.40 -4.66 -0.74
C ARG A 148 -1.10 -6.11 -1.14
N ASP A 149 -1.18 -6.44 -2.43
CA ASP A 149 -0.89 -7.79 -2.96
C ASP A 149 -1.75 -8.89 -2.31
N ALA A 150 -3.08 -8.76 -2.46
CA ALA A 150 -4.04 -9.77 -2.02
C ALA A 150 -3.60 -11.20 -2.39
N THR A 151 -3.58 -12.09 -1.40
CA THR A 151 -3.19 -13.49 -1.57
C THR A 151 -4.23 -14.25 -2.38
N ASP A 152 -3.81 -15.33 -3.06
CA ASP A 152 -4.72 -16.17 -3.85
C ASP A 152 -5.81 -16.81 -2.96
N GLU A 153 -5.48 -17.14 -1.72
CA GLU A 153 -6.46 -17.66 -0.74
C GLU A 153 -7.51 -16.62 -0.37
N PHE A 154 -7.10 -15.37 -0.17
CA PHE A 154 -8.02 -14.27 0.09
C PHE A 154 -8.94 -14.05 -1.12
N LEU A 155 -8.39 -14.02 -2.34
CA LEU A 155 -9.16 -13.81 -3.55
C LEU A 155 -10.13 -14.95 -3.82
N ARG A 156 -9.71 -16.21 -3.59
CA ARG A 156 -10.59 -17.37 -3.65
C ARG A 156 -11.76 -17.20 -2.69
N GLY A 157 -11.48 -16.95 -1.40
CA GLY A 157 -12.54 -16.76 -0.40
C GLY A 157 -13.48 -15.60 -0.72
N PHE A 158 -12.94 -14.48 -1.23
CA PHE A 158 -13.74 -13.30 -1.62
C PHE A 158 -14.62 -13.56 -2.84
N ASN A 159 -14.14 -14.33 -3.82
CA ASN A 159 -14.90 -14.67 -5.02
C ASN A 159 -15.95 -15.76 -4.72
N ASP A 160 -15.61 -16.77 -3.92
CA ASP A 160 -16.50 -17.88 -3.57
C ASP A 160 -17.65 -17.44 -2.65
N ALA A 161 -17.38 -16.59 -1.65
CA ALA A 161 -18.41 -16.07 -0.74
C ALA A 161 -19.50 -15.27 -1.47
N ALA A 162 -19.18 -14.73 -2.64
CA ALA A 162 -20.09 -13.95 -3.46
C ALA A 162 -20.94 -14.83 -4.41
N ALA A 163 -20.51 -16.07 -4.70
CA ALA A 163 -21.19 -16.99 -5.61
C ALA A 163 -22.37 -17.74 -4.96
N GLY A 164 -22.41 -17.79 -3.62
CA GLY A 164 -23.60 -18.19 -2.87
C GLY A 164 -24.24 -19.52 -3.28
N HIS A 165 -23.48 -20.56 -3.66
CA HIS A 165 -23.92 -21.96 -3.78
C HIS A 165 -22.71 -22.89 -3.69
N GLU A 166 -22.96 -24.13 -3.23
CA GLU A 166 -21.98 -25.20 -3.03
C GLU A 166 -21.09 -25.42 -4.27
N ALA A 167 -19.82 -25.71 -4.01
CA ALA A 167 -18.82 -26.01 -5.01
C ALA A 167 -19.13 -27.35 -5.71
N ASP A 168 -20.15 -27.37 -6.57
CA ASP A 168 -20.32 -28.42 -7.56
C ASP A 168 -19.37 -28.15 -8.72
N GLY A 169 -18.43 -29.06 -8.89
CA GLY A 169 -17.24 -28.87 -9.69
C GLY A 169 -17.49 -28.65 -11.18
N GLU A 170 -16.68 -27.78 -11.77
CA GLU A 170 -15.83 -28.08 -12.92
C GLU A 170 -14.86 -26.89 -13.07
N GLY A 171 -13.57 -27.19 -13.17
CA GLY A 171 -12.46 -26.23 -13.09
C GLY A 171 -12.42 -25.24 -14.25
N ASN A 172 -13.19 -24.16 -14.15
CA ASN A 172 -12.98 -22.99 -14.98
C ASN A 172 -12.01 -22.06 -14.23
N GLU A 173 -10.80 -21.86 -14.77
CA GLU A 173 -9.86 -20.87 -14.22
C GLU A 173 -10.56 -19.50 -14.14
N PRO A 174 -10.45 -18.77 -13.01
CA PRO A 174 -11.03 -17.44 -12.89
C PRO A 174 -10.45 -16.55 -14.00
N GLN A 175 -11.32 -16.07 -14.89
CA GLN A 175 -10.93 -15.25 -16.05
C GLN A 175 -10.45 -13.86 -15.62
N SER A 176 -10.75 -13.43 -14.40
CA SER A 176 -10.28 -12.17 -13.83
C SER A 176 -9.99 -12.28 -12.33
N LYS A 177 -8.97 -11.54 -11.87
CA LYS A 177 -8.63 -11.38 -10.45
C LYS A 177 -9.83 -10.93 -9.59
N PHE A 178 -10.84 -10.31 -10.20
CA PHE A 178 -12.01 -9.72 -9.55
C PHE A 178 -13.33 -10.28 -10.12
N ASP A 179 -13.52 -11.59 -9.98
CA ASP A 179 -14.71 -12.27 -10.52
C ASP A 179 -15.95 -12.21 -9.61
N SER A 180 -15.79 -11.83 -8.34
CA SER A 180 -16.89 -11.62 -7.39
C SER A 180 -18.02 -10.73 -7.93
N VAL A 181 -19.28 -11.13 -7.65
CA VAL A 181 -20.48 -10.32 -7.96
C VAL A 181 -20.55 -9.01 -7.16
N LEU A 182 -19.71 -8.87 -6.14
CA LEU A 182 -19.60 -7.65 -5.36
C LEU A 182 -18.85 -6.54 -6.12
N ILE A 183 -18.10 -6.89 -7.17
CA ILE A 183 -17.31 -5.93 -7.95
C ILE A 183 -18.11 -5.48 -9.19
N GLU A 184 -18.60 -4.23 -9.13
CA GLU A 184 -19.22 -3.56 -10.27
C GLU A 184 -18.16 -3.00 -11.22
N ASP A 185 -18.53 -2.75 -12.49
CA ASP A 185 -17.63 -2.23 -13.53
C ASP A 185 -16.23 -2.89 -13.54
N LYS A 186 -16.22 -4.22 -13.73
CA LYS A 186 -15.00 -5.03 -13.74
C LYS A 186 -13.97 -4.56 -14.78
N ALA A 187 -14.44 -3.96 -15.89
CA ALA A 187 -13.57 -3.44 -16.94
C ALA A 187 -12.63 -2.34 -16.41
N ASN A 188 -13.13 -1.46 -15.53
CA ASN A 188 -12.34 -0.38 -14.96
C ASN A 188 -11.90 -0.60 -13.50
N ALA A 189 -12.14 -1.79 -12.93
CA ALA A 189 -11.74 -2.16 -11.58
C ALA A 189 -10.25 -1.89 -11.29
N HIS A 190 -9.38 -2.17 -12.25
CA HIS A 190 -7.93 -1.92 -12.16
C HIS A 190 -7.60 -0.42 -12.01
N VAL A 191 -8.36 0.48 -12.66
CA VAL A 191 -8.20 1.93 -12.53
C VAL A 191 -8.69 2.39 -11.17
N ARG A 192 -9.82 1.86 -10.68
CA ARG A 192 -10.33 2.15 -9.32
C ARG A 192 -9.32 1.78 -8.26
N LEU A 193 -8.71 0.60 -8.37
CA LEU A 193 -7.66 0.17 -7.45
C LEU A 193 -6.48 1.14 -7.41
N LEU A 194 -6.04 1.66 -8.56
CA LEU A 194 -4.96 2.66 -8.59
C LEU A 194 -5.38 3.97 -7.93
N LEU A 195 -6.63 4.41 -8.09
CA LEU A 195 -7.15 5.60 -7.41
C LEU A 195 -7.22 5.39 -5.89
N TYR A 196 -7.66 4.22 -5.43
CA TYR A 196 -7.74 3.90 -4.00
C TYR A 196 -6.37 3.69 -3.38
N ASP A 197 -5.45 3.01 -4.08
CA ASP A 197 -4.07 2.85 -3.62
C ASP A 197 -3.37 4.22 -3.51
N CYS A 198 -3.66 5.15 -4.44
CA CYS A 198 -3.20 6.53 -4.35
C CYS A 198 -3.70 7.19 -3.05
N TYR A 199 -5.01 7.11 -2.76
CA TYR A 199 -5.60 7.61 -1.52
C TYR A 199 -4.97 6.99 -0.27
N HIS A 200 -4.78 5.67 -0.24
CA HIS A 200 -4.21 4.95 0.90
C HIS A 200 -2.77 5.36 1.18
N ASN A 201 -1.95 5.52 0.12
CA ASN A 201 -0.56 5.97 0.29
C ASN A 201 -0.48 7.44 0.71
N ILE A 202 -1.37 8.31 0.22
CA ILE A 202 -1.44 9.70 0.69
C ILE A 202 -1.82 9.72 2.18
N THR A 203 -2.85 8.97 2.56
CA THR A 203 -3.28 8.84 3.96
C THR A 203 -2.17 8.31 4.84
N GLN A 204 -1.42 7.31 4.38
CA GLN A 204 -0.27 6.78 5.09
C GLN A 204 0.81 7.85 5.27
N VAL A 205 1.23 8.54 4.20
CA VAL A 205 2.24 9.60 4.31
C VAL A 205 1.79 10.67 5.30
N VAL A 206 0.59 11.24 5.14
CA VAL A 206 0.08 12.32 6.01
C VAL A 206 -0.03 11.87 7.47
N ARG A 207 -0.48 10.64 7.72
CA ARG A 207 -0.59 10.08 9.09
C ARG A 207 0.74 10.06 9.84
N GLU A 208 1.85 9.75 9.16
CA GLU A 208 3.18 9.70 9.78
C GLU A 208 3.64 11.09 10.28
N PHE A 209 3.11 12.19 9.73
CA PHE A 209 3.39 13.55 10.21
C PHE A 209 2.56 13.97 11.42
N TYR A 210 1.35 13.43 11.58
CA TYR A 210 0.51 13.69 12.76
C TYR A 210 0.90 12.87 13.98
N ARG A 211 1.37 11.63 13.77
CA ARG A 211 1.77 10.73 14.87
C ARG A 211 3.08 10.02 14.54
N PRO A 212 4.24 10.72 14.63
CA PRO A 212 5.53 10.11 14.44
C PRO A 212 5.76 8.93 15.40
N ARG A 213 6.25 7.83 14.86
CA ARG A 213 6.65 6.58 15.49
C ARG A 213 8.11 6.31 15.14
N LYS A 214 8.74 5.35 15.84
CA LYS A 214 10.16 5.01 15.66
C LYS A 214 10.52 4.67 14.20
N ASP A 215 9.60 4.04 13.48
CA ASP A 215 9.78 3.64 12.07
C ASP A 215 9.10 4.57 11.05
N SER A 216 8.60 5.73 11.47
CA SER A 216 7.81 6.63 10.60
C SER A 216 8.54 7.03 9.33
N SER A 217 9.85 7.33 9.41
CA SER A 217 10.62 7.71 8.23
C SER A 217 10.69 6.59 7.19
N ARG A 218 10.80 5.33 7.62
CA ARG A 218 10.86 4.17 6.71
C ARG A 218 9.50 3.91 6.06
N HIS A 219 8.42 3.91 6.85
CA HIS A 219 7.07 3.71 6.34
C HIS A 219 6.63 4.83 5.41
N GLU A 220 6.97 6.07 5.76
CA GLU A 220 6.69 7.25 4.96
C GLU A 220 7.41 7.21 3.62
N LEU A 221 8.71 6.89 3.61
CA LEU A 221 9.49 6.79 2.38
C LEU A 221 8.97 5.67 1.46
N ALA A 222 8.58 4.53 2.04
CA ALA A 222 7.98 3.42 1.29
C ALA A 222 6.64 3.84 0.66
N ALA A 223 5.77 4.52 1.40
CA ALA A 223 4.50 5.03 0.91
C ALA A 223 4.70 6.08 -0.20
N ARG A 224 5.69 6.97 -0.07
CA ARG A 224 6.06 7.93 -1.13
C ARG A 224 6.54 7.25 -2.40
N LYS A 225 7.40 6.25 -2.29
CA LYS A 225 7.90 5.50 -3.45
C LYS A 225 6.72 4.87 -4.20
N ARG A 226 5.85 4.19 -3.46
CA ARG A 226 4.65 3.56 -4.00
C ARG A 226 3.69 4.56 -4.62
N LEU A 227 3.48 5.72 -3.99
CA LEU A 227 2.67 6.81 -4.55
C LEU A 227 3.19 7.28 -5.92
N ASN A 228 4.51 7.43 -6.08
CA ASN A 228 5.10 7.80 -7.37
C ASN A 228 4.88 6.72 -8.45
N ASP A 229 5.00 5.44 -8.09
CA ASP A 229 4.75 4.33 -9.00
C ASP A 229 3.26 4.30 -9.45
N ILE A 230 2.34 4.54 -8.51
CA ILE A 230 0.90 4.63 -8.79
C ILE A 230 0.60 5.81 -9.72
N LEU A 231 1.14 7.00 -9.43
CA LEU A 231 0.92 8.18 -10.28
C LEU A 231 1.45 7.98 -11.71
N THR A 232 2.58 7.28 -11.84
CA THR A 232 3.14 6.91 -13.15
C THR A 232 2.20 5.96 -13.90
N ARG A 233 1.67 4.95 -13.20
CA ARG A 233 0.69 4.01 -13.77
C ARG A 233 -0.61 4.71 -14.16
N LEU A 234 -1.10 5.63 -13.33
CA LEU A 234 -2.29 6.42 -13.61
C LEU A 234 -2.08 7.26 -14.88
N GLU A 235 -0.97 7.98 -15.00
CA GLU A 235 -0.65 8.80 -16.20
C GLU A 235 -0.68 7.96 -17.49
N ALA A 236 -0.18 6.73 -17.46
CA ALA A 236 -0.17 5.83 -18.63
C ALA A 236 -1.57 5.36 -19.08
N ILE A 237 -2.61 5.48 -18.25
CA ILE A 237 -3.98 5.08 -18.61
C ILE A 237 -4.52 6.08 -19.63
N GLY A 238 -4.95 5.61 -20.81
CA GLY A 238 -5.55 6.46 -21.84
C GLY A 238 -4.56 7.22 -22.71
N GLU A 239 -3.25 7.13 -22.46
CA GLU A 239 -2.26 7.47 -23.48
C GLU A 239 -2.16 6.31 -24.49
N PRO A 240 -2.23 6.57 -25.82
CA PRO A 240 -1.92 5.55 -26.80
C PRO A 240 -0.46 5.12 -26.57
N LYS A 241 -0.22 3.82 -26.36
CA LYS A 241 1.15 3.26 -26.28
C LYS A 241 1.97 3.89 -27.40
N PRO A 242 3.08 4.59 -27.13
CA PRO A 242 3.94 5.05 -28.19
C PRO A 242 4.40 3.79 -28.92
N THR A 243 3.85 3.56 -30.11
CA THR A 243 4.35 2.53 -31.01
C THR A 243 5.84 2.78 -31.09
N LEU A 244 6.64 1.83 -30.61
CA LEU A 244 8.08 1.84 -30.73
C LEU A 244 8.39 2.14 -32.20
N ARG A 245 8.67 3.41 -32.50
CA ARG A 245 9.24 3.81 -33.77
C ARG A 245 10.61 3.18 -33.76
N ARG A 246 10.67 1.97 -34.30
CA ARG A 246 11.87 1.25 -34.71
C ARG A 246 12.82 2.31 -35.26
N LYS A 247 13.85 2.65 -34.48
CA LYS A 247 14.88 3.58 -34.91
C LYS A 247 15.39 3.05 -36.24
N ARG A 248 15.07 3.79 -37.31
CA ARG A 248 15.62 3.55 -38.63
C ARG A 248 17.08 3.98 -38.51
N SER A 249 17.92 3.01 -38.14
CA SER A 249 19.37 3.16 -38.13
C SER A 249 19.84 3.24 -39.58
N GLY A 250 20.68 4.23 -39.85
CA GLY A 250 21.36 4.47 -41.14
C GLY A 250 20.57 5.38 -42.08
N GLU A 251 21.13 6.42 -42.70
CA GLU A 251 22.52 6.79 -42.92
C GLU A 251 22.61 8.26 -43.37
N MET A 252 23.73 8.90 -42.98
CA MET A 252 24.44 10.04 -43.61
C MET A 252 23.88 11.47 -43.56
N SER A 253 24.55 12.28 -42.74
CA SER A 253 24.68 13.74 -42.90
C SER A 253 25.60 14.09 -44.08
N PRO A 254 25.23 15.01 -45.00
CA PRO A 254 26.11 15.43 -46.08
C PRO A 254 26.88 16.68 -45.64
N ALA A 255 28.13 16.51 -45.20
CA ALA A 255 29.03 17.63 -44.97
C ALA A 255 30.41 17.34 -45.56
N LYS A 256 30.59 17.75 -46.83
CA LYS A 256 31.80 18.36 -47.39
C LYS A 256 31.58 18.65 -48.87
N ARG A 257 31.15 19.87 -49.20
CA ARG A 257 31.30 20.41 -50.55
C ARG A 257 32.76 20.80 -50.74
N ALA A 258 33.42 20.19 -51.71
CA ALA A 258 34.66 20.68 -52.30
C ALA A 258 34.33 21.58 -53.50
N LYS A 259 34.91 22.79 -53.57
CA LYS A 259 35.06 23.66 -54.75
C LYS A 259 35.82 24.92 -54.31
N SER A 260 36.83 25.49 -54.96
CA SER A 260 37.61 25.21 -56.17
C SER A 260 38.78 26.20 -56.13
N GLU A 261 40.00 25.75 -56.42
CA GLU A 261 41.15 26.64 -56.66
C GLU A 261 41.22 27.06 -58.13
N GLY A 262 41.66 28.31 -58.33
CA GLY A 262 42.36 28.80 -59.53
C GLY A 262 41.72 30.01 -60.21
N PRO A 263 42.50 30.85 -60.93
CA PRO A 263 43.88 31.30 -60.68
C PRO A 263 44.09 32.82 -60.97
N GLU A 264 45.19 33.40 -60.47
CA GLU A 264 45.87 34.64 -60.93
C GLU A 264 47.39 34.30 -60.83
N ASP A 265 48.29 34.45 -61.81
CA ASP A 265 48.48 35.42 -62.91
C ASP A 265 49.27 34.83 -64.10
N ALA A 266 49.07 35.46 -65.27
CA ALA A 266 49.98 35.68 -66.44
C ALA A 266 49.33 35.39 -67.80
#